data_AF-A0A196SFB7-F1
#
_entry.id   AF-A0A196SFB7-F1
#
_cell.length_a   1.000
_cell.length_b   1.000
_cell.length_c   1.000
_cell.angle_alpha   90.00
_cell.angle_beta   90.00
_cell.angle_gamma   90.00
#
_symmetry.space_group_name_H-M   'P 1'
#
loop_
_entity.id
_entity.type
_entity.pdbx_description
1 polymer ?
#
loop_
_entity_poly.entity_id
_entity_poly.type
_entity_poly.pdbx_seq_one_letter_code
_entity_poly.pdbx_strand_id
1 'polypeptide(L)'
;MKKDSIRASLENRPSVEEMETKGYIQNEIAPSLASRAKSIEKEMKKDVLNRELDGRSSSSELEERGIMRAGNESSVLASRAKELEQNMKRDVVHRELENRPELSEMKERGLLNPGVSNTLAATANTLEQNMKKDAVNRGLRDRPEVEKLVGAGIQSNPEVAPSLRAQARSLEQNMKRDSLNRSFNNRPEEETLVSSGKTIGHKVASSLHSTEKQLELEMKKNSISQSLYDRPTPAELKEMLPGVYEGLSEEAKEHATNPQTSALFRVYASLLMSTAEQLMIIGKIDSAKYDLMEAMVRGKDKATQDKLLMAAAVYMQGGKYDDYEKEILSIF
;
A
#
# COMPACT_ATOMS: atom_id res chain seq x y z
N MET A 1 -112.25 76.87 31.01
CA MET A 1 -110.90 76.73 30.44
C MET A 1 -109.97 75.83 31.26
N LYS A 2 -109.85 75.96 32.60
CA LYS A 2 -108.96 75.04 33.38
C LYS A 2 -109.47 73.59 33.48
N LYS A 3 -110.78 73.35 33.48
CA LYS A 3 -111.37 72.00 33.56
C LYS A 3 -111.05 71.14 32.34
N ASP A 4 -111.09 71.71 31.14
CA ASP A 4 -110.84 70.99 29.89
C ASP A 4 -109.35 70.64 29.71
N SER A 5 -108.45 71.53 30.18
CA SER A 5 -107.00 71.28 30.20
C SER A 5 -106.61 70.16 31.18
N ILE A 6 -107.24 70.09 32.36
CA ILE A 6 -107.00 68.99 33.31
C ILE A 6 -107.51 67.66 32.74
N ARG A 7 -108.67 67.68 32.06
CA ARG A 7 -109.24 66.49 31.43
C ARG A 7 -108.35 65.95 30.30
N ALA A 8 -107.88 66.81 29.40
CA ALA A 8 -106.95 66.44 28.34
C ALA A 8 -105.58 65.94 28.87
N SER A 9 -105.14 66.46 30.02
CA SER A 9 -103.90 66.01 30.69
C SER A 9 -104.07 64.66 31.39
N LEU A 10 -105.28 64.32 31.83
CA LEU A 10 -105.61 63.01 32.42
C LEU A 10 -105.85 61.95 31.34
N GLU A 11 -106.42 62.33 30.19
CA GLU A 11 -106.63 61.43 29.04
C GLU A 11 -105.30 61.04 28.37
N ASN A 12 -104.29 61.91 28.39
CA ASN A 12 -102.95 61.64 27.86
C ASN A 12 -101.92 61.25 28.93
N ARG A 13 -102.36 60.85 30.13
CA ARG A 13 -101.44 60.40 31.17
C ARG A 13 -100.85 59.03 30.78
N PRO A 14 -99.51 58.89 30.68
CA PRO A 14 -98.90 57.60 30.41
C PRO A 14 -99.27 56.58 31.51
N SER A 15 -99.47 55.34 31.10
CA SER A 15 -99.77 54.26 32.04
C SER A 15 -98.59 54.01 32.99
N VAL A 16 -98.84 53.34 34.12
CA VAL A 16 -97.77 53.02 35.08
C VAL A 16 -96.70 52.13 34.43
N GLU A 17 -97.11 51.16 33.62
CA GLU A 17 -96.21 50.30 32.83
C GLU A 17 -95.42 51.11 31.79
N GLU A 18 -96.05 52.09 31.14
CA GLU A 18 -95.36 53.01 30.21
C GLU A 18 -94.37 53.94 30.92
N MET A 19 -94.63 54.32 32.18
CA MET A 19 -93.70 55.11 32.97
C MET A 19 -92.52 54.29 33.48
N GLU A 20 -92.73 53.01 33.80
CA GLU A 20 -91.68 52.07 34.21
C GLU A 20 -90.74 51.72 33.04
N THR A 21 -91.31 51.37 31.89
CA THR A 21 -90.55 51.07 30.66
C THR A 21 -89.74 52.26 30.16
N LYS A 22 -90.25 53.49 30.34
CA LYS A 22 -89.51 54.74 30.05
C LYS A 22 -88.55 55.16 31.18
N GLY A 23 -88.49 54.41 32.29
CA GLY A 23 -87.55 54.64 33.40
C GLY A 23 -87.90 55.80 34.34
N TYR A 24 -89.14 56.31 34.27
CA TYR A 24 -89.63 57.40 35.12
C TYR A 24 -89.96 56.96 36.55
N ILE A 25 -90.35 55.69 36.73
CA ILE A 25 -90.65 55.08 38.03
C ILE A 25 -89.99 53.70 38.14
N GLN A 26 -89.61 53.32 39.34
CA GLN A 26 -89.12 51.97 39.66
C GLN A 26 -90.13 51.36 40.63
N ASN A 27 -90.88 50.34 40.22
CA ASN A 27 -91.98 49.79 41.03
C ASN A 27 -91.49 49.03 42.27
N GLU A 28 -90.23 48.60 42.27
CA GLU A 28 -89.61 47.85 43.37
C GLU A 28 -89.12 48.75 44.52
N ILE A 29 -89.03 50.06 44.30
CA ILE A 29 -88.40 51.01 45.23
C ILE A 29 -89.35 52.18 45.50
N ALA A 30 -89.57 52.51 46.78
CA ALA A 30 -90.40 53.65 47.14
C ALA A 30 -89.88 54.96 46.48
N PRO A 31 -90.76 55.87 46.00
CA PRO A 31 -90.33 57.09 45.31
C PRO A 31 -89.35 57.97 46.09
N SER A 32 -89.41 57.95 47.43
CA SER A 32 -88.47 58.66 48.32
C SER A 32 -87.06 58.06 48.34
N LEU A 33 -86.94 56.76 48.07
CA LEU A 33 -85.68 56.01 48.05
C LEU A 33 -85.09 55.87 46.64
N ALA A 34 -85.89 56.06 45.58
CA ALA A 34 -85.45 55.92 44.19
C ALA A 34 -84.18 56.74 43.88
N SER A 35 -84.08 57.98 44.37
CA SER A 35 -82.89 58.82 44.19
C SER A 35 -81.66 58.28 44.92
N ARG A 36 -81.84 57.75 46.13
CA ARG A 36 -80.76 57.14 46.92
C ARG A 36 -80.33 55.80 46.33
N ALA A 37 -81.26 54.99 45.85
CA ALA A 37 -81.00 53.73 45.17
C ALA A 37 -80.21 53.96 43.86
N LYS A 38 -80.61 54.92 43.02
CA LYS A 38 -79.83 55.33 41.84
C LYS A 38 -78.43 55.83 42.20
N SER A 39 -78.28 56.50 43.34
CA SER A 39 -76.96 56.96 43.81
C SER A 39 -76.08 55.80 44.26
N ILE A 40 -76.64 54.82 44.98
CA ILE A 40 -75.93 53.61 45.39
C ILE A 40 -75.56 52.78 44.17
N GLU A 41 -76.47 52.60 43.21
CA GLU A 41 -76.20 51.91 41.96
C GLU A 41 -75.06 52.59 41.17
N LYS A 42 -75.03 53.92 41.15
CA LYS A 42 -73.95 54.70 40.54
C LYS A 42 -72.60 54.47 41.26
N GLU A 43 -72.57 54.48 42.59
CA GLU A 43 -71.34 54.18 43.34
C GLU A 43 -70.91 52.72 43.14
N MET A 44 -71.83 51.74 43.15
CA MET A 44 -71.51 50.35 42.86
C MET A 44 -70.92 50.18 41.45
N LYS A 45 -71.50 50.83 40.43
CA LYS A 45 -70.95 50.82 39.06
C LYS A 45 -69.57 51.49 38.99
N LYS A 46 -69.36 52.56 39.75
CA LYS A 46 -68.07 53.27 39.83
C LYS A 46 -67.00 52.41 40.50
N ASP A 47 -67.33 51.68 41.56
CA ASP A 47 -66.42 50.77 42.25
C ASP A 47 -66.00 49.61 41.36
N VAL A 48 -66.95 49.01 40.62
CA VAL A 48 -66.66 47.98 39.61
C VAL A 48 -65.75 48.53 38.51
N LEU A 49 -66.06 49.72 37.97
CA LEU A 49 -65.26 50.34 36.92
C LEU A 49 -63.82 50.63 37.38
N ASN A 50 -63.63 51.15 38.59
CA ASN A 50 -62.30 51.39 39.15
C ASN A 50 -61.50 50.10 39.27
N ARG A 51 -62.14 49.02 39.75
CA ARG A 51 -61.48 47.70 39.86
C ARG A 51 -61.05 47.16 38.48
N GLU A 52 -61.86 47.33 37.45
CA GLU A 52 -61.52 46.92 36.08
C GLU A 52 -60.42 47.80 35.46
N LEU A 53 -60.43 49.11 35.75
CA LEU A 53 -59.40 50.04 35.28
C LEU A 53 -58.05 49.80 35.94
N ASP A 54 -58.02 49.41 37.22
CA ASP A 54 -56.79 49.05 37.93
C ASP A 54 -56.17 47.75 37.39
N GLY A 55 -57.01 46.83 36.90
CA GLY A 55 -56.59 45.57 36.29
C GLY A 55 -56.31 45.63 34.78
N ARG A 56 -56.45 46.80 34.13
CA ARG A 56 -56.29 46.90 32.68
C ARG A 56 -54.81 46.78 32.28
N SER A 57 -54.56 46.04 31.21
CA SER A 57 -53.22 45.99 30.60
C SER A 57 -52.80 47.36 30.07
N SER A 58 -51.50 47.63 30.10
CA SER A 58 -50.94 48.85 29.50
C SER A 58 -51.02 48.79 27.97
N SER A 59 -50.96 49.95 27.30
CA SER A 59 -50.89 50.03 25.83
C SER A 59 -49.76 49.17 25.26
N SER A 60 -48.59 49.27 25.89
CA SER A 60 -47.40 48.51 25.48
C SER A 60 -47.59 47.00 25.60
N GLU A 61 -48.25 46.51 26.66
CA GLU A 61 -48.54 45.07 26.81
C GLU A 61 -49.53 44.59 25.76
N LEU A 62 -50.52 45.42 25.40
CA LEU A 62 -51.48 45.10 24.34
C LEU A 62 -50.82 45.09 22.96
N GLU A 63 -49.81 45.93 22.73
CA GLU A 63 -48.98 45.92 21.52
C GLU A 63 -48.10 44.68 21.43
N GLU A 64 -47.44 44.30 22.53
CA GLU A 64 -46.60 43.10 22.60
C GLU A 64 -47.42 41.81 22.39
N ARG A 65 -48.64 41.78 22.93
CA ARG A 65 -49.59 40.68 22.70
C ARG A 65 -50.22 40.71 21.31
N GLY A 66 -49.90 41.72 20.48
CA GLY A 66 -50.44 41.87 19.12
C GLY A 66 -51.93 42.21 19.06
N ILE A 67 -52.51 42.67 20.18
CA ILE A 67 -53.91 43.13 20.27
C ILE A 67 -54.02 44.56 19.70
N MET A 68 -53.04 45.42 20.03
CA MET A 68 -52.88 46.73 19.40
C MET A 68 -51.67 46.75 18.47
N ARG A 69 -51.69 47.64 17.47
CA ARG A 69 -50.53 47.86 16.60
C ARG A 69 -49.60 48.86 17.26
N ALA A 70 -48.30 48.56 17.25
CA ALA A 70 -47.28 49.50 17.68
C ALA A 70 -47.17 50.67 16.69
N GLY A 71 -47.24 51.90 17.20
CA GLY A 71 -47.00 53.13 16.44
C GLY A 71 -48.18 54.12 16.44
N ASN A 72 -47.87 55.37 16.07
CA ASN A 72 -48.83 56.49 16.00
C ASN A 72 -49.70 56.46 14.73
N GLU A 73 -50.01 55.28 14.20
CA GLU A 73 -50.83 55.16 13.01
C GLU A 73 -52.31 55.36 13.35
N SER A 74 -53.02 56.14 12.54
CA SER A 74 -54.46 56.31 12.71
C SER A 74 -55.19 54.97 12.53
N SER A 75 -56.24 54.70 13.32
CA SER A 75 -56.98 53.43 13.22
C SER A 75 -57.59 53.18 11.83
N VAL A 76 -57.85 54.26 11.07
CA VAL A 76 -58.37 54.21 9.70
C VAL A 76 -57.34 53.63 8.73
N LEU A 77 -56.06 53.95 8.92
CA LEU A 77 -54.97 53.49 8.06
C LEU A 77 -54.37 52.16 8.50
N ALA A 78 -54.63 51.70 9.72
CA ALA A 78 -54.06 50.48 10.28
C ALA A 78 -54.26 49.24 9.38
N SER A 79 -55.44 49.12 8.75
CA SER A 79 -55.74 48.03 7.81
C SER A 79 -54.90 48.11 6.54
N ARG A 80 -54.75 49.31 5.97
CA ARG A 80 -53.98 49.54 4.74
C ARG A 80 -52.47 49.46 4.98
N ALA A 81 -52.00 49.92 6.14
CA ALA A 81 -50.62 49.76 6.58
C ALA A 81 -50.27 48.28 6.77
N LYS A 82 -51.16 47.48 7.37
CA LYS A 82 -51.02 46.01 7.46
C LYS A 82 -50.97 45.35 6.09
N GLU A 83 -51.84 45.76 5.16
CA GLU A 83 -51.85 45.24 3.80
C GLU A 83 -50.55 45.56 3.06
N LEU A 84 -50.07 46.80 3.17
CA LEU A 84 -48.79 47.21 2.59
C LEU A 84 -47.62 46.41 3.19
N GLU A 85 -47.60 46.25 4.51
CA GLU A 85 -46.59 45.43 5.21
C GLU A 85 -46.61 43.98 4.71
N GLN A 86 -47.80 43.41 4.49
CA GLN A 86 -47.94 42.08 3.91
C GLN A 86 -47.49 42.01 2.45
N ASN A 87 -47.80 43.03 1.63
CA ASN A 87 -47.34 43.12 0.25
C ASN A 87 -45.82 43.17 0.19
N MET A 88 -45.19 44.04 0.99
CA MET A 88 -43.73 44.16 1.07
C MET A 88 -43.08 42.85 1.53
N LYS A 89 -43.64 42.17 2.54
CA LYS A 89 -43.16 40.85 2.98
C LYS A 89 -43.29 39.80 1.87
N ARG A 90 -44.40 39.82 1.11
CA ARG A 90 -44.61 38.93 -0.04
C ARG A 90 -43.58 39.18 -1.14
N ASP A 91 -43.32 40.44 -1.49
CA ASP A 91 -42.34 40.79 -2.53
C ASP A 91 -40.92 40.36 -2.14
N VAL A 92 -40.53 40.56 -0.88
CA VAL A 92 -39.24 40.10 -0.36
C VAL A 92 -39.15 38.58 -0.42
N VAL A 93 -40.17 37.85 0.07
CA VAL A 93 -40.16 36.39 0.04
C VAL A 93 -40.11 35.86 -1.39
N HIS A 94 -40.85 36.47 -2.33
CA HIS A 94 -40.78 36.10 -3.75
C HIS A 94 -39.37 36.25 -4.30
N ARG A 95 -38.71 37.39 -4.05
CA ARG A 95 -37.34 37.64 -4.48
C ARG A 95 -36.34 36.63 -3.88
N GLU A 96 -36.48 36.27 -2.62
CA GLU A 96 -35.60 35.27 -1.98
C GLU A 96 -35.86 33.85 -2.52
N LEU A 97 -37.10 33.52 -2.87
CA LEU A 97 -37.45 32.23 -3.47
C LEU A 97 -36.94 32.11 -4.91
N GLU A 98 -36.95 33.19 -5.69
CA GLU A 98 -36.38 33.22 -7.04
C GLU A 98 -34.87 33.00 -7.03
N ASN A 99 -34.18 33.53 -6.01
CA ASN A 99 -32.73 33.38 -5.86
C ASN A 99 -32.34 32.19 -4.96
N ARG A 100 -33.28 31.27 -4.68
CA ARG A 100 -33.01 30.13 -3.81
C ARG A 100 -32.02 29.18 -4.49
N PRO A 101 -30.89 28.84 -3.84
CA PRO A 101 -29.96 27.85 -4.36
C PRO A 101 -30.62 26.48 -4.54
N GLU A 102 -30.21 25.78 -5.58
CA GLU A 102 -30.66 24.42 -5.83
C GLU A 102 -30.15 23.46 -4.76
N LEU A 103 -30.88 22.36 -4.54
CA LEU A 103 -30.54 21.41 -3.48
C LEU A 103 -29.22 20.67 -3.76
N SER A 104 -28.84 20.49 -5.03
CA SER A 104 -27.53 19.98 -5.44
C SER A 104 -26.41 20.95 -5.05
N GLU A 105 -26.57 22.23 -5.35
CA GLU A 105 -25.60 23.27 -5.00
C GLU A 105 -25.42 23.38 -3.49
N MET A 106 -26.51 23.28 -2.73
CA MET A 106 -26.47 23.29 -1.27
C MET A 106 -25.69 22.08 -0.70
N LYS A 107 -25.76 20.91 -1.36
CA LYS A 107 -24.96 19.72 -1.01
C LYS A 107 -23.48 19.90 -1.36
N GLU A 108 -23.18 20.44 -2.54
CA GLU A 108 -21.80 20.70 -2.99
C GLU A 108 -21.10 21.71 -2.08
N ARG A 109 -21.84 22.70 -1.59
CA ARG A 109 -21.37 23.68 -0.58
C ARG A 109 -21.25 23.09 0.83
N GLY A 110 -21.64 21.83 1.05
CA GLY A 110 -21.59 21.17 2.35
C GLY A 110 -22.62 21.67 3.37
N LEU A 111 -23.66 22.37 2.92
CA LEU A 111 -24.73 22.87 3.79
C LEU A 111 -25.79 21.78 4.10
N LEU A 112 -25.89 20.77 3.24
CA LEU A 112 -26.82 19.65 3.40
C LEU A 112 -26.10 18.32 3.20
N ASN A 113 -26.29 17.39 4.13
CA ASN A 113 -25.74 16.04 4.01
C ASN A 113 -26.61 15.20 3.06
N PRO A 114 -26.07 14.69 1.93
CA PRO A 114 -26.84 13.83 1.05
C PRO A 114 -27.11 12.47 1.70
N GLY A 115 -28.33 11.97 1.55
CA GLY A 115 -28.67 10.58 1.89
C GLY A 115 -28.87 10.27 3.37
N VAL A 116 -28.82 11.28 4.25
CA VAL A 116 -29.08 11.12 5.69
C VAL A 116 -30.32 11.93 6.07
N SER A 117 -31.22 11.33 6.86
CA SER A 117 -32.37 12.06 7.43
C SER A 117 -31.90 13.23 8.28
N ASN A 118 -32.61 14.36 8.27
CA ASN A 118 -32.28 15.54 9.08
C ASN A 118 -32.14 15.22 10.58
N THR A 119 -32.91 14.24 11.08
CA THR A 119 -32.84 13.79 12.48
C THR A 119 -31.55 13.04 12.81
N LEU A 120 -30.95 12.39 11.81
CA LEU A 120 -29.73 11.59 11.93
C LEU A 120 -28.48 12.33 11.42
N ALA A 121 -28.63 13.50 10.78
CA ALA A 121 -27.52 14.23 10.19
C ALA A 121 -26.43 14.54 11.23
N ALA A 122 -26.82 14.95 12.44
CA ALA A 122 -25.89 15.22 13.52
C ALA A 122 -25.15 13.95 13.97
N THR A 123 -25.86 12.85 14.20
CA THR A 123 -25.27 11.59 14.65
C THR A 123 -24.36 10.99 13.57
N ALA A 124 -24.78 11.04 12.30
CA ALA A 124 -23.96 10.63 11.16
C ALA A 124 -22.66 11.43 11.07
N ASN A 125 -22.70 12.75 11.24
CA ASN A 125 -21.51 13.59 11.26
C ASN A 125 -20.55 13.21 12.40
N THR A 126 -21.07 12.97 13.61
CA THR A 126 -20.23 12.53 14.73
C THR A 126 -19.60 11.17 14.48
N LEU A 127 -20.35 10.24 13.87
CA LEU A 127 -19.82 8.93 13.49
C LEU A 127 -18.73 9.06 12.43
N GLU A 128 -18.96 9.85 11.38
CA GLU A 128 -17.97 10.10 10.33
C GLU A 128 -16.69 10.71 10.91
N GLN A 129 -16.81 11.68 11.82
CA GLN A 129 -15.66 12.26 12.52
C GLN A 129 -14.91 11.24 13.36
N ASN A 130 -15.62 10.38 14.10
CA ASN A 130 -15.00 9.32 14.89
C ASN A 130 -14.30 8.28 14.00
N MET A 131 -14.92 7.87 12.90
CA MET A 131 -14.29 6.96 11.93
C MET A 131 -13.03 7.56 11.32
N LYS A 132 -13.07 8.84 10.92
CA LYS A 132 -11.89 9.57 10.42
C LYS A 132 -10.81 9.65 11.49
N LYS A 133 -11.17 9.96 12.73
CA LYS A 133 -10.26 10.00 13.87
C LYS A 133 -9.59 8.65 14.11
N ASP A 134 -10.35 7.56 14.07
CA ASP A 134 -9.83 6.21 14.26
C ASP A 134 -8.91 5.78 13.11
N ALA A 135 -9.25 6.13 11.87
CA ALA A 135 -8.41 5.88 10.70
C ALA A 135 -7.09 6.66 10.79
N VAL A 136 -7.13 7.94 11.15
CA VAL A 136 -5.92 8.75 11.38
C VAL A 136 -5.09 8.18 12.52
N ASN A 137 -5.72 7.84 13.65
CA ASN A 137 -5.02 7.24 14.79
C ASN A 137 -4.36 5.91 14.43
N ARG A 138 -4.99 5.09 13.59
CA ARG A 138 -4.38 3.86 13.05
C ARG A 138 -3.15 4.20 12.21
N GLY A 139 -3.28 5.12 11.25
CA GLY A 139 -2.16 5.55 10.40
C GLY A 139 -1.00 6.18 11.18
N LEU A 140 -1.28 6.87 12.29
CA LEU A 140 -0.25 7.44 13.17
C LEU A 140 0.48 6.37 14.00
N ARG A 141 -0.19 5.29 14.40
CA ARG A 141 0.44 4.16 15.11
C ARG A 141 1.40 3.39 14.19
N ASP A 142 0.99 3.19 12.94
CA ASP A 142 1.78 2.48 11.93
C ASP A 142 2.72 3.41 11.14
N ARG A 143 2.97 4.63 11.64
CA ARG A 143 3.76 5.63 10.93
C ARG A 143 5.20 5.14 10.78
N PRO A 144 5.73 5.01 9.54
CA PRO A 144 7.11 4.61 9.32
C PRO A 144 8.09 5.69 9.77
N GLU A 145 9.19 5.25 10.37
CA GLU A 145 10.34 6.10 10.68
C GLU A 145 11.01 6.65 9.42
N VAL A 146 11.66 7.79 9.56
CA VAL A 146 12.35 8.47 8.44
C VAL A 146 13.39 7.56 7.79
N GLU A 147 14.12 6.75 8.56
CA GLU A 147 15.10 5.80 8.03
C GLU A 147 14.47 4.76 7.10
N LYS A 148 13.27 4.25 7.44
CA LYS A 148 12.54 3.33 6.57
C LYS A 148 12.11 4.01 5.26
N LEU A 149 11.75 5.28 5.31
CA LEU A 149 11.41 6.08 4.12
C LEU A 149 12.63 6.35 3.23
N VAL A 150 13.81 6.54 3.83
CA VAL A 150 15.09 6.69 3.11
C VAL A 150 15.49 5.35 2.48
N GLY A 151 15.41 4.26 3.23
CA GLY A 151 15.68 2.90 2.70
C GLY A 151 14.73 2.49 1.57
N ALA A 152 13.47 2.93 1.61
CA ALA A 152 12.50 2.74 0.53
C ALA A 152 12.68 3.69 -0.67
N GLY A 153 13.65 4.62 -0.62
CA GLY A 153 13.91 5.59 -1.69
C GLY A 153 12.85 6.69 -1.83
N ILE A 154 11.89 6.79 -0.90
CA ILE A 154 10.85 7.82 -0.87
C ILE A 154 11.45 9.17 -0.47
N GLN A 155 12.34 9.15 0.54
CA GLN A 155 13.05 10.34 1.00
C GLN A 155 14.54 10.24 0.64
N SER A 156 15.10 11.29 0.06
CA SER A 156 16.48 11.26 -0.46
C SER A 156 17.51 11.57 0.61
N ASN A 157 17.35 12.70 1.29
CA ASN A 157 18.28 13.14 2.33
C ASN A 157 17.52 13.84 3.47
N PRO A 158 17.51 13.26 4.68
CA PRO A 158 16.81 13.84 5.83
C PRO A 158 17.46 15.11 6.37
N GLU A 159 18.77 15.28 6.21
CA GLU A 159 19.53 16.43 6.73
C GLU A 159 19.28 17.71 5.93
N VAL A 160 18.94 17.58 4.65
CA VAL A 160 18.64 18.72 3.79
C VAL A 160 17.21 19.19 4.04
N ALA A 161 17.05 20.51 4.21
CA ALA A 161 15.76 21.16 4.37
C ALA A 161 14.78 20.78 3.23
N PRO A 162 13.48 20.54 3.50
CA PRO A 162 12.53 20.06 2.50
C PRO A 162 12.47 20.89 1.21
N SER A 163 12.63 22.21 1.31
CA SER A 163 12.65 23.13 0.16
C SER A 163 13.84 22.94 -0.77
N LEU A 164 14.98 22.46 -0.26
CA LEU A 164 16.23 22.29 -1.01
C LEU A 164 16.45 20.87 -1.52
N ARG A 165 15.67 19.89 -1.06
CA ARG A 165 15.89 18.46 -1.40
C ARG A 165 15.88 18.19 -2.90
N ALA A 166 14.98 18.84 -3.64
CA ALA A 166 14.90 18.67 -5.09
C ALA A 166 16.17 19.18 -5.79
N GLN A 167 16.64 20.37 -5.40
CA GLN A 167 17.87 20.97 -5.94
C GLN A 167 19.11 20.16 -5.55
N ALA A 168 19.21 19.74 -4.28
CA ALA A 168 20.30 18.91 -3.79
C ALA A 168 20.38 17.57 -4.53
N ARG A 169 19.24 16.92 -4.79
CA ARG A 169 19.18 15.67 -5.58
C ARG A 169 19.61 15.88 -7.02
N SER A 170 19.18 16.98 -7.65
CA SER A 170 19.60 17.32 -9.01
C SER A 170 21.11 17.60 -9.09
N LEU A 171 21.66 18.32 -8.12
CA LEU A 171 23.09 18.57 -8.01
C LEU A 171 23.87 17.27 -7.81
N GLU A 172 23.43 16.41 -6.91
CA GLU A 172 24.05 15.10 -6.66
C GLU A 172 24.07 14.24 -7.94
N GLN A 173 22.96 14.23 -8.69
CA GLN A 173 22.89 13.53 -9.98
C GLN A 173 23.88 14.10 -11.00
N ASN A 174 24.00 15.42 -11.09
CA ASN A 174 24.96 16.07 -12.00
C ASN A 174 26.40 15.77 -11.59
N MET A 175 26.72 15.85 -10.30
CA MET A 175 28.06 15.51 -9.80
C MET A 175 28.42 14.04 -10.05
N LYS A 176 27.47 13.13 -9.86
CA LYS A 176 27.65 11.70 -10.18
C LYS A 176 27.84 11.50 -11.69
N ARG A 177 27.08 12.21 -12.51
CA ARG A 177 27.22 12.19 -13.98
C ARG A 177 28.59 12.67 -14.42
N ASP A 178 29.07 13.79 -13.88
CA ASP A 178 30.37 14.36 -14.22
C ASP A 178 31.52 13.45 -13.77
N SER A 179 31.38 12.85 -12.59
CA SER A 179 32.35 11.87 -12.06
C SER A 179 32.40 10.61 -12.95
N LEU A 180 31.24 10.10 -13.37
CA LEU A 180 31.16 8.99 -14.31
C LEU A 180 31.77 9.35 -15.67
N ASN A 181 31.46 10.53 -16.20
CA ASN A 181 32.05 11.00 -17.46
C ASN A 181 33.57 11.08 -17.38
N ARG A 182 34.13 11.58 -16.27
CA ARG A 182 35.59 11.57 -16.05
C ARG A 182 36.16 10.16 -16.01
N SER A 183 35.50 9.23 -15.33
CA SER A 183 35.91 7.82 -15.27
C SER A 183 35.85 7.14 -16.64
N PHE A 184 34.88 7.48 -17.48
CA PHE A 184 34.79 6.98 -18.85
C PHE A 184 35.86 7.60 -19.76
N ASN A 185 36.15 8.89 -19.63
CA ASN A 185 37.20 9.56 -20.40
C ASN A 185 38.60 9.04 -20.05
N ASN A 186 38.83 8.68 -18.79
CA ASN A 186 40.09 8.10 -18.31
C ASN A 186 40.06 6.56 -18.31
N ARG A 187 39.13 5.95 -19.05
CA ARG A 187 39.04 4.50 -19.13
C ARG A 187 40.32 3.96 -19.79
N PRO A 188 41.08 3.06 -19.15
CA PRO A 188 42.25 2.45 -19.78
C PRO A 188 41.86 1.65 -21.02
N GLU A 189 42.65 1.78 -22.08
CA GLU A 189 42.50 0.97 -23.29
C GLU A 189 42.75 -0.51 -23.00
N GLU A 190 42.14 -1.39 -23.80
CA GLU A 190 42.24 -2.83 -23.59
C GLU A 190 43.69 -3.32 -23.57
N GLU A 191 44.55 -2.79 -24.45
CA GLU A 191 45.97 -3.14 -24.50
C GLU A 191 46.70 -2.86 -23.17
N THR A 192 46.35 -1.75 -22.51
CA THR A 192 46.90 -1.41 -21.19
C THR A 192 46.40 -2.36 -20.10
N LEU A 193 45.18 -2.88 -20.22
CA LEU A 193 44.63 -3.85 -19.29
C LEU A 193 45.26 -5.24 -19.46
N VAL A 194 45.52 -5.65 -20.71
CA VAL A 194 46.19 -6.92 -21.03
C VAL A 194 47.64 -6.91 -20.56
N SER A 195 48.39 -5.83 -20.83
CA SER A 195 49.77 -5.68 -20.36
C SER A 195 49.88 -5.61 -18.83
N SER A 196 48.90 -5.01 -18.16
CA SER A 196 48.81 -5.01 -16.69
C SER A 196 48.32 -6.34 -16.10
N GLY A 197 48.03 -7.35 -16.92
CA GLY A 197 47.56 -8.68 -16.50
C GLY A 197 46.15 -8.69 -15.89
N LYS A 198 45.38 -7.60 -16.04
CA LYS A 198 44.01 -7.49 -15.52
C LYS A 198 42.98 -8.17 -16.41
N THR A 199 43.28 -8.26 -17.71
CA THR A 199 42.46 -8.97 -18.68
C THR A 199 43.35 -9.89 -19.51
N ILE A 200 42.77 -10.99 -19.98
CA ILE A 200 43.41 -11.85 -20.97
C ILE A 200 42.93 -11.30 -22.31
N GLY A 201 43.86 -10.90 -23.19
CA GLY A 201 43.56 -10.30 -24.49
C GLY A 201 42.92 -11.31 -25.43
N HIS A 202 41.62 -11.49 -25.29
CA HIS A 202 40.84 -12.46 -26.04
C HIS A 202 40.27 -11.81 -27.30
N LYS A 203 40.37 -12.51 -28.44
CA LYS A 203 39.83 -12.01 -29.72
C LYS A 203 38.33 -12.26 -29.88
N VAL A 204 37.74 -12.97 -28.93
CA VAL A 204 36.32 -13.36 -28.93
C VAL A 204 35.56 -12.63 -27.82
N ALA A 205 34.23 -12.58 -27.94
CA ALA A 205 33.36 -11.94 -26.95
C ALA A 205 33.49 -12.58 -25.55
N SER A 206 33.25 -11.80 -24.49
CA SER A 206 33.42 -12.24 -23.09
C SER A 206 32.64 -13.50 -22.73
N SER A 207 31.47 -13.71 -23.35
CA SER A 207 30.66 -14.91 -23.16
C SER A 207 31.30 -16.19 -23.70
N LEU A 208 32.29 -16.07 -24.61
CA LEU A 208 32.98 -17.19 -25.26
C LEU A 208 34.40 -17.42 -24.74
N HIS A 209 34.89 -16.62 -23.78
CA HIS A 209 36.25 -16.77 -23.23
C HIS A 209 36.46 -18.14 -22.57
N SER A 210 35.44 -18.65 -21.86
CA SER A 210 35.50 -19.97 -21.23
C SER A 210 35.60 -21.10 -22.27
N THR A 211 34.80 -21.00 -23.34
CA THR A 211 34.78 -21.98 -24.42
C THR A 211 36.04 -21.94 -25.26
N GLU A 212 36.59 -20.75 -25.52
CA GLU A 212 37.87 -20.57 -26.23
C GLU A 212 39.01 -21.23 -25.45
N LYS A 213 39.08 -20.99 -24.14
CA LYS A 213 40.09 -21.61 -23.27
C LYS A 213 39.98 -23.13 -23.20
N GLN A 214 38.76 -23.65 -23.14
CA GLN A 214 38.52 -25.10 -23.16
C GLN A 214 38.97 -25.71 -24.48
N LEU A 215 38.60 -25.09 -25.60
CA LEU A 215 39.03 -25.55 -26.92
C LEU A 215 40.55 -25.51 -27.07
N GLU A 216 41.21 -24.45 -26.60
CA GLU A 216 42.67 -24.35 -26.62
C GLU A 216 43.33 -25.49 -25.82
N LEU A 217 42.79 -25.82 -24.65
CA LEU A 217 43.25 -26.95 -23.84
C LEU A 217 43.03 -28.29 -24.55
N GLU A 218 41.88 -28.50 -25.18
CA GLU A 218 41.60 -29.73 -25.93
C GLU A 218 42.50 -29.87 -27.16
N MET A 219 42.75 -28.79 -27.90
CA MET A 219 43.67 -28.81 -29.03
C MET A 219 45.10 -29.14 -28.58
N LYS A 220 45.56 -28.56 -27.47
CA LYS A 220 46.86 -28.90 -26.86
C LYS A 220 46.91 -30.36 -26.42
N LYS A 221 45.85 -30.85 -25.75
CA LYS A 221 45.74 -32.26 -25.34
C LYS A 221 45.83 -33.19 -26.55
N ASN A 222 45.07 -32.92 -27.60
CA ASN A 222 45.06 -33.72 -28.83
C ASN A 222 46.42 -33.70 -29.53
N SER A 223 47.07 -32.55 -29.60
CA SER A 223 48.43 -32.42 -30.18
C SER A 223 49.47 -33.23 -29.38
N ILE A 224 49.40 -33.17 -28.04
CA ILE A 224 50.26 -33.99 -27.16
C ILE A 224 49.95 -35.48 -27.37
N SER A 225 48.67 -35.87 -27.41
CA SER A 225 48.27 -37.25 -27.64
C SER A 225 48.79 -37.79 -28.97
N GLN A 226 48.67 -37.03 -30.06
CA GLN A 226 49.25 -37.40 -31.36
C GLN A 226 50.77 -37.59 -31.26
N SER A 227 51.47 -36.64 -30.63
CA SER A 227 52.93 -36.73 -30.43
C SER A 227 53.36 -37.94 -29.60
N LEU A 228 52.51 -38.42 -28.68
CA LEU A 228 52.75 -39.63 -27.90
C LEU A 228 52.47 -40.92 -28.69
N TYR A 229 51.48 -40.92 -29.58
CA TYR A 229 51.19 -42.05 -30.48
C TYR A 229 52.29 -42.23 -31.52
N ASP A 230 52.81 -41.14 -32.07
CA ASP A 230 53.87 -41.16 -33.08
C ASP A 230 55.26 -41.37 -32.47
N ARG A 231 55.34 -41.62 -31.16
CA ARG A 231 56.63 -41.82 -30.47
C ARG A 231 57.22 -43.17 -30.88
N PRO A 232 58.45 -43.20 -31.42
CA PRO A 232 59.11 -44.46 -31.77
C PRO A 232 59.29 -45.36 -30.56
N THR A 233 59.03 -46.65 -30.75
CA THR A 233 59.23 -47.66 -29.71
C THR A 233 60.74 -47.80 -29.39
N PRO A 234 61.11 -48.28 -28.18
CA PRO A 234 62.52 -48.50 -27.84
C PRO A 234 63.27 -49.39 -28.85
N ALA A 235 62.58 -50.34 -29.49
CA ALA A 235 63.17 -51.19 -30.53
C ALA A 235 63.46 -50.40 -31.82
N GLU A 236 62.54 -49.53 -32.25
CA GLU A 236 62.73 -48.64 -33.40
C GLU A 236 63.78 -47.56 -33.13
N LEU A 237 63.88 -47.07 -31.87
CA LEU A 237 64.93 -46.14 -31.44
C LEU A 237 66.33 -46.76 -31.50
N LYS A 238 66.47 -48.06 -31.24
CA LYS A 238 67.75 -48.78 -31.36
C LYS A 238 68.28 -48.76 -32.80
N GLU A 239 67.38 -48.80 -33.78
CA GLU A 239 67.71 -48.78 -35.20
C GLU A 239 67.91 -47.34 -35.72
N MET A 240 67.03 -46.41 -35.35
CA MET A 240 67.07 -45.05 -35.86
C MET A 240 68.08 -44.14 -35.15
N LEU A 241 68.24 -44.27 -33.83
CA LEU A 241 69.02 -43.36 -32.98
C LEU A 241 69.70 -44.13 -31.83
N PRO A 242 70.75 -44.93 -32.13
CA PRO A 242 71.36 -45.87 -31.16
C PRO A 242 71.93 -45.18 -29.91
N GLY A 243 72.48 -43.96 -30.03
CA GLY A 243 72.99 -43.21 -28.88
C GLY A 243 71.92 -42.78 -27.88
N VAL A 244 70.68 -42.55 -28.34
CA VAL A 244 69.54 -42.25 -27.46
C VAL A 244 69.03 -43.53 -26.81
N TYR A 245 69.05 -44.64 -27.55
CA TYR A 245 68.68 -45.96 -27.03
C TYR A 245 69.62 -46.43 -25.90
N GLU A 246 70.93 -46.25 -26.04
CA GLU A 246 71.91 -46.61 -25.00
C GLU A 246 71.70 -45.86 -23.69
N GLY A 247 71.27 -44.59 -23.77
CA GLY A 247 70.92 -43.75 -22.61
C GLY A 247 69.57 -44.05 -21.97
N LEU A 248 68.75 -44.96 -22.52
CA LEU A 248 67.53 -45.42 -21.87
C LEU A 248 67.88 -46.25 -20.63
N SER A 249 67.01 -46.18 -19.61
CA SER A 249 67.06 -47.12 -18.47
C SER A 249 66.95 -48.57 -18.97
N GLU A 250 67.63 -49.51 -18.33
CA GLU A 250 67.52 -50.94 -18.63
C GLU A 250 66.06 -51.42 -18.60
N GLU A 251 65.25 -50.88 -17.68
CA GLU A 251 63.80 -51.16 -17.61
C GLU A 251 63.03 -50.70 -18.87
N ALA A 252 63.45 -49.59 -19.49
CA ALA A 252 62.83 -49.08 -20.72
C ALA A 252 63.28 -49.87 -21.96
N LYS A 253 64.47 -50.47 -21.92
CA LYS A 253 64.99 -51.37 -22.97
C LYS A 253 64.31 -52.75 -22.90
N GLU A 254 64.03 -53.25 -21.69
CA GLU A 254 63.39 -54.56 -21.45
C GLU A 254 61.91 -54.61 -21.79
N HIS A 255 61.22 -53.47 -21.89
CA HIS A 255 59.78 -53.41 -22.21
C HIS A 255 59.41 -54.17 -23.50
N ALA A 256 60.34 -54.27 -24.45
CA ALA A 256 60.13 -55.02 -25.69
C ALA A 256 60.04 -56.56 -25.49
N THR A 257 60.53 -57.08 -24.35
CA THR A 257 60.68 -58.54 -24.11
C THR A 257 59.78 -59.10 -23.03
N ASN A 258 59.41 -58.30 -22.01
CA ASN A 258 58.50 -58.75 -20.96
C ASN A 258 57.53 -57.62 -20.54
N PRO A 259 56.22 -57.73 -20.83
CA PRO A 259 55.25 -56.70 -20.45
C PRO A 259 55.09 -56.55 -18.93
N GLN A 260 55.50 -57.55 -18.14
CA GLN A 260 55.41 -57.56 -16.67
C GLN A 260 56.39 -56.61 -15.97
N THR A 261 57.51 -56.27 -16.60
CA THR A 261 58.50 -55.35 -16.03
C THR A 261 58.23 -53.89 -16.40
N SER A 262 57.21 -53.62 -17.22
CA SER A 262 56.85 -52.26 -17.62
C SER A 262 56.39 -51.42 -16.44
N ALA A 263 56.87 -50.18 -16.36
CA ALA A 263 56.40 -49.19 -15.40
C ALA A 263 54.87 -49.00 -15.49
N LEU A 264 54.31 -49.08 -16.69
CA LEU A 264 52.88 -48.99 -16.92
C LEU A 264 52.12 -50.17 -16.28
N PHE A 265 52.64 -51.38 -16.42
CA PHE A 265 52.07 -52.57 -15.78
C PHE A 265 52.12 -52.44 -14.26
N ARG A 266 53.21 -51.94 -13.67
CA ARG A 266 53.30 -51.72 -12.21
C ARG A 266 52.30 -50.69 -11.71
N VAL A 267 52.11 -49.60 -12.45
CA VAL A 267 51.12 -48.57 -12.11
C VAL A 267 49.72 -49.17 -12.17
N TYR A 268 49.39 -49.89 -13.24
CA TYR A 268 48.08 -50.54 -13.38
C TYR A 268 47.86 -51.65 -12.35
N ALA A 269 48.86 -52.48 -12.07
CA ALA A 269 48.80 -53.46 -11.00
C ALA A 269 48.56 -52.80 -9.64
N SER A 270 49.26 -51.71 -9.31
CA SER A 270 49.04 -50.98 -8.06
C SER A 270 47.65 -50.35 -7.98
N LEU A 271 47.14 -49.82 -9.09
CA LEU A 271 45.82 -49.20 -9.17
C LEU A 271 44.73 -50.26 -8.98
N LEU A 272 44.85 -51.40 -9.67
CA LEU A 272 43.95 -52.54 -9.56
C LEU A 272 43.94 -53.09 -8.13
N MET A 273 45.11 -53.32 -7.53
CA MET A 273 45.21 -53.83 -6.16
C MET A 273 44.64 -52.85 -5.14
N SER A 274 44.97 -51.56 -5.24
CA SER A 274 44.41 -50.54 -4.35
C SER A 274 42.89 -50.39 -4.50
N THR A 275 42.38 -50.52 -5.72
CA THR A 275 40.92 -50.49 -5.97
C THR A 275 40.24 -51.73 -5.40
N ALA A 276 40.84 -52.91 -5.56
CA ALA A 276 40.33 -54.15 -4.98
C ALA A 276 40.29 -54.09 -3.45
N GLU A 277 41.34 -53.54 -2.81
CA GLU A 277 41.35 -53.29 -1.36
C GLU A 277 40.19 -52.39 -0.94
N GLN A 278 39.94 -51.29 -1.67
CA GLN A 278 38.82 -50.40 -1.39
C GLN A 278 37.47 -51.10 -1.54
N LEU A 279 37.27 -51.89 -2.60
CA LEU A 279 36.03 -52.63 -2.81
C LEU A 279 35.80 -53.70 -1.73
N MET A 280 36.87 -54.32 -1.21
CA MET A 280 36.79 -55.26 -0.09
C MET A 280 36.40 -54.54 1.20
N ILE A 281 37.00 -53.38 1.50
CA ILE A 281 36.65 -52.56 2.67
C ILE A 281 35.18 -52.12 2.63
N ILE A 282 34.66 -51.78 1.43
CA ILE A 282 33.27 -51.38 1.22
C ILE A 282 32.32 -52.61 1.25
N GLY A 283 32.84 -53.84 1.19
CA GLY A 283 32.07 -55.08 1.21
C GLY A 283 31.45 -55.46 -0.14
N LYS A 284 31.93 -54.88 -1.26
CA LYS A 284 31.47 -55.21 -2.62
C LYS A 284 32.13 -56.46 -3.18
N ILE A 285 33.33 -56.80 -2.71
CA ILE A 285 34.01 -58.06 -3.01
C ILE A 285 34.37 -58.78 -1.71
N ASP A 286 34.45 -60.11 -1.76
CA ASP A 286 34.85 -60.95 -0.64
C ASP A 286 36.37 -61.21 -0.65
N SER A 287 36.94 -61.62 0.49
CA SER A 287 38.38 -61.88 0.64
C SER A 287 38.89 -62.90 -0.40
N ALA A 288 38.09 -63.92 -0.72
CA ALA A 288 38.44 -64.92 -1.73
C ALA A 288 38.56 -64.32 -3.14
N LYS A 289 37.78 -63.29 -3.46
CA LYS A 289 37.86 -62.57 -4.75
C LYS A 289 39.09 -61.66 -4.79
N TYR A 290 39.42 -61.02 -3.67
CA TYR A 290 40.65 -60.23 -3.55
C TYR A 290 41.90 -61.09 -3.77
N ASP A 291 41.99 -62.24 -3.09
CA ASP A 291 43.13 -63.17 -3.23
C ASP A 291 43.25 -63.72 -4.66
N LEU A 292 42.10 -63.98 -5.31
CA LEU A 292 42.05 -64.38 -6.71
C LEU A 292 42.59 -63.28 -7.64
N MET A 293 42.26 -62.02 -7.38
CA MET A 293 42.77 -60.88 -8.14
C MET A 293 44.27 -60.67 -7.94
N GLU A 294 44.77 -60.82 -6.71
CA GLU A 294 46.19 -60.78 -6.42
C GLU A 294 46.96 -61.89 -7.15
N ALA A 295 46.40 -63.11 -7.16
CA ALA A 295 46.96 -64.23 -7.88
C ALA A 295 46.97 -64.01 -9.41
N MET A 296 45.94 -63.38 -9.97
CA MET A 296 45.89 -63.04 -11.40
C MET A 296 46.90 -61.94 -11.78
N VAL A 297 47.07 -60.91 -10.93
CA VAL A 297 48.04 -59.83 -11.15
C VAL A 297 49.48 -60.36 -11.04
N ARG A 298 49.77 -61.25 -10.09
CA ARG A 298 51.10 -61.87 -9.88
C ARG A 298 51.36 -63.10 -10.76
N GLY A 299 50.35 -63.60 -11.46
CA GLY A 299 50.41 -64.80 -12.28
C GLY A 299 51.36 -64.68 -13.49
N LYS A 300 51.53 -65.77 -14.24
CA LYS A 300 52.26 -65.77 -15.52
C LYS A 300 51.35 -65.96 -16.74
N ASP A 301 50.04 -66.00 -16.52
CA ASP A 301 49.08 -66.18 -17.59
C ASP A 301 48.79 -64.85 -18.29
N LYS A 302 49.26 -64.74 -19.53
CA LYS A 302 49.22 -63.52 -20.33
C LYS A 302 47.79 -63.09 -20.67
N ALA A 303 46.88 -64.04 -20.88
CA ALA A 303 45.51 -63.74 -21.33
C ALA A 303 44.63 -63.12 -20.23
N THR A 304 44.82 -63.55 -18.99
CA THR A 304 44.13 -62.97 -17.81
C THR A 304 44.70 -61.61 -17.45
N GLN A 305 46.02 -61.43 -17.59
CA GLN A 305 46.68 -60.15 -17.36
C GLN A 305 46.33 -59.09 -18.40
N ASP A 306 46.21 -59.46 -19.67
CA ASP A 306 45.81 -58.51 -20.72
C ASP A 306 44.37 -58.00 -20.47
N LYS A 307 43.47 -58.85 -19.96
CA LYS A 307 42.12 -58.44 -19.54
C LYS A 307 42.14 -57.47 -18.35
N LEU A 308 42.97 -57.74 -17.34
CA LEU A 308 43.15 -56.84 -16.19
C LEU A 308 43.74 -55.50 -16.61
N LEU A 309 44.72 -55.51 -17.51
CA LEU A 309 45.34 -54.30 -18.05
C LEU A 309 44.35 -53.48 -18.88
N MET A 310 43.49 -54.14 -19.65
CA MET A 310 42.42 -53.49 -20.40
C MET A 310 41.41 -52.83 -19.48
N ALA A 311 41.00 -53.50 -18.39
CA ALA A 311 40.14 -52.89 -17.37
C ALA A 311 40.78 -51.67 -16.71
N ALA A 312 42.06 -51.73 -16.34
CA ALA A 312 42.80 -50.58 -15.80
C ALA A 312 42.94 -49.42 -16.80
N ALA A 313 43.05 -49.72 -18.10
CA ALA A 313 43.13 -48.71 -19.15
C ALA A 313 41.82 -47.90 -19.32
N VAL A 314 40.66 -48.49 -19.01
CA VAL A 314 39.35 -47.81 -19.07
C VAL A 314 39.31 -46.60 -18.14
N TYR A 315 39.91 -46.71 -16.95
CA TYR A 315 40.02 -45.59 -16.00
C TYR A 315 40.84 -44.43 -16.57
N MET A 316 41.95 -44.72 -17.25
CA MET A 316 42.85 -43.69 -17.79
C MET A 316 42.31 -42.99 -19.04
N GLN A 317 41.53 -43.69 -19.87
CA GLN A 317 40.91 -43.09 -21.06
C GLN A 317 39.67 -42.25 -20.72
N GLY A 318 38.85 -42.73 -19.78
CA GLY A 318 37.58 -42.11 -19.43
C GLY A 318 37.62 -41.18 -18.21
N GLY A 319 38.57 -41.36 -17.29
CA GLY A 319 38.67 -40.63 -16.02
C GLY A 319 37.49 -40.85 -15.06
N LYS A 320 36.56 -41.74 -15.40
CA LYS A 320 35.34 -42.04 -14.64
C LYS A 320 35.54 -43.32 -13.84
N TYR A 321 35.50 -43.18 -12.53
CA TYR A 321 35.67 -44.30 -11.61
C TYR A 321 34.53 -45.33 -11.72
N ASP A 322 33.30 -44.90 -11.99
CA ASP A 322 32.13 -45.78 -12.07
C ASP A 322 32.21 -46.82 -13.20
N ASP A 323 32.80 -46.43 -14.34
CA ASP A 323 32.94 -47.33 -15.50
C ASP A 323 34.08 -48.33 -15.27
N TYR A 324 35.15 -47.88 -14.60
CA TYR A 324 36.26 -48.73 -14.17
C TYR A 324 35.85 -49.74 -13.10
N GLU A 325 35.05 -49.32 -12.11
CA GLU A 325 34.56 -50.20 -11.06
C GLU A 325 33.73 -51.37 -11.64
N LYS A 326 32.86 -51.07 -12.60
CA LYS A 326 32.06 -52.11 -13.28
C LYS A 326 32.92 -53.11 -14.03
N GLU A 327 33.97 -52.65 -14.70
CA GLU A 327 34.89 -53.53 -15.42
C GLU A 327 35.77 -54.37 -14.49
N ILE A 328 36.10 -53.90 -13.29
CA ILE A 328 36.76 -54.76 -12.29
C ILE A 328 35.79 -55.81 -11.76
N LEU A 329 34.56 -55.43 -11.45
CA LEU A 329 33.55 -56.35 -10.96
C LEU A 329 33.14 -57.41 -11.99
N SER A 330 33.27 -57.12 -13.30
CA SER A 330 33.00 -58.06 -14.39
C SER A 330 34.05 -59.18 -14.52
N ILE A 331 35.20 -59.03 -13.87
CA ILE A 331 36.31 -60.02 -13.89
C ILE A 331 36.04 -61.20 -12.94
N PHE A 332 35.13 -61.02 -11.96
CA PHE A 332 34.75 -62.03 -10.96
C PHE A 332 33.39 -62.68 -11.25
#